data_AF-A0A1C5P072-F1
#
_entry.id   AF-A0A1C5P072-F1
#
_cell.length_a   1.000
_cell.length_b   1.000
_cell.length_c   1.000
_cell.angle_alpha   90.00
_cell.angle_beta   90.00
_cell.angle_gamma   90.00
#
_symmetry.space_group_name_H-M   'P 1'
#
loop_
_entity.id
_entity.type
_entity.pdbx_description
1 polymer ?
#
loop_
_entity_poly.entity_id
_entity_poly.type
_entity_poly.pdbx_seq_one_letter_code
_entity_poly.pdbx_strand_id
1 'polypeptide(L)'
;MNMKLKKILDDIQKTEDKIAELQEHLKRQNTLKQQMEDMEIIKSFRSMKLDSRELLVLLDGIQKGTVTIQMNEDGGITVEDTKETPQKESDNRPPVGQVAEREVLDDEE
;
A
#
# COMPACT_ATOMS: atom_id res chain seq x y z
N MET A 1 -35.96 27.98 -20.95
CA MET A 1 -34.98 27.00 -20.41
C MET A 1 -35.76 25.77 -19.95
N ASN A 2 -35.33 24.57 -20.31
CA ASN A 2 -36.02 23.34 -19.92
C ASN A 2 -35.82 23.09 -18.40
N MET A 3 -36.90 23.09 -17.63
CA MET A 3 -36.83 22.97 -16.16
C MET A 3 -36.30 21.61 -15.69
N LYS A 4 -36.50 20.55 -16.48
CA LYS A 4 -35.94 19.22 -16.17
C LYS A 4 -34.43 19.23 -16.33
N LEU A 5 -33.92 19.87 -17.39
CA LEU A 5 -32.49 20.01 -17.63
C LEU A 5 -31.82 20.77 -16.49
N LYS A 6 -32.42 21.89 -16.04
CA LYS A 6 -31.88 22.65 -14.91
C LYS A 6 -31.76 21.81 -13.63
N LYS A 7 -32.79 21.04 -13.30
CA LYS A 7 -32.78 20.15 -12.12
C LYS A 7 -31.67 19.09 -12.22
N ILE A 8 -31.50 18.49 -13.39
CA ILE A 8 -30.44 17.49 -13.62
C ILE A 8 -29.06 18.11 -13.42
N LEU A 9 -28.83 19.33 -13.95
CA LEU A 9 -27.56 20.04 -13.75
C LEU A 9 -27.30 20.34 -12.26
N ASP A 10 -28.33 20.76 -11.52
CA ASP A 10 -28.22 21.00 -10.07
C ASP A 10 -27.88 19.71 -9.31
N ASP A 11 -28.45 18.56 -9.71
CA ASP A 11 -28.19 17.26 -9.08
C ASP A 11 -26.80 16.70 -9.45
N ILE A 12 -26.31 16.97 -10.66
CA ILE A 12 -24.93 16.68 -11.08
C ILE A 12 -23.96 17.48 -10.19
N GLN A 13 -24.15 18.79 -10.07
CA GLN A 13 -23.27 19.64 -9.25
C GLN A 13 -23.20 19.17 -7.80
N LYS A 14 -24.35 18.84 -7.19
CA LYS A 14 -24.38 18.29 -5.82
C LYS A 14 -23.62 16.98 -5.69
N THR A 15 -23.68 16.15 -6.72
CA THR A 15 -22.98 14.87 -6.75
C THR A 15 -21.47 15.10 -6.87
N GLU A 16 -21.04 16.02 -7.73
CA GLU A 16 -19.63 16.45 -7.86
C GLU A 16 -19.09 17.00 -6.53
N ASP A 17 -19.84 17.87 -5.87
CA ASP A 17 -19.48 18.41 -4.55
C ASP A 17 -19.34 17.28 -3.52
N LYS A 18 -20.24 16.30 -3.55
CA LYS A 18 -20.18 15.16 -2.63
C LYS A 18 -18.99 14.25 -2.90
N ILE A 19 -18.65 14.03 -4.16
CA ILE A 19 -17.46 13.28 -4.56
C ILE A 19 -16.21 13.99 -4.04
N ALA A 20 -16.11 15.31 -4.19
CA ALA A 20 -14.98 16.08 -3.68
C ALA A 20 -14.83 15.96 -2.15
N GLU A 21 -15.93 16.09 -1.41
CA GLU A 21 -15.94 15.91 0.05
C GLU A 21 -15.47 14.50 0.47
N LEU A 22 -15.97 13.46 -0.22
CA LEU A 22 -15.60 12.07 0.06
C LEU A 22 -14.12 11.79 -0.27
N GLN A 23 -13.61 12.36 -1.36
CA GLN A 23 -12.18 12.26 -1.72
C GLN A 23 -11.29 12.92 -0.66
N GLU A 24 -11.68 14.07 -0.14
CA GLU A 24 -10.96 14.73 0.94
C GLU A 24 -11.00 13.91 2.25
N HIS A 25 -12.17 13.37 2.60
CA HIS A 25 -12.31 12.48 3.75
C HIS A 25 -11.42 11.24 3.61
N LEU A 26 -11.40 10.60 2.42
CA LEU A 26 -10.53 9.46 2.14
C LEU A 26 -9.04 9.81 2.32
N LYS A 27 -8.61 10.98 1.81
CA LYS A 27 -7.24 11.47 2.00
C LYS A 27 -6.90 11.63 3.48
N ARG A 28 -7.79 12.21 4.28
CA ARG A 28 -7.62 12.35 5.74
C ARG A 28 -7.49 10.98 6.43
N GLN A 29 -8.32 10.01 6.07
CA GLN A 29 -8.26 8.66 6.63
C GLN A 29 -6.94 7.96 6.28
N ASN A 30 -6.45 8.08 5.04
CA ASN A 30 -5.16 7.51 4.64
C ASN A 30 -3.98 8.14 5.41
N THR A 31 -4.00 9.46 5.63
CA THR A 31 -2.99 10.11 6.47
C THR A 31 -3.03 9.60 7.90
N LEU A 32 -4.22 9.46 8.49
CA LEU A 32 -4.37 8.94 9.84
C LEU A 32 -3.88 7.49 9.96
N LYS A 33 -4.21 6.64 8.98
CA LYS A 33 -3.71 5.27 8.87
C LYS A 33 -2.19 5.24 8.90
N GLN A 34 -1.53 6.03 8.04
CA GLN A 34 -0.06 6.09 8.00
C GLN A 34 0.52 6.52 9.34
N GLN A 35 -0.08 7.53 9.99
CA GLN A 35 0.36 7.97 11.32
C GLN A 35 0.23 6.89 12.40
N MET A 36 -0.81 6.06 12.33
CA MET A 36 -0.99 4.93 13.25
C MET A 36 0.05 3.84 13.00
N GLU A 37 0.28 3.48 11.73
CA GLU A 37 1.31 2.51 11.33
C GLU A 37 2.71 2.97 11.78
N ASP A 38 3.08 4.23 11.51
CA ASP A 38 4.36 4.81 11.93
C ASP A 38 4.51 4.78 13.47
N MET A 39 3.41 5.07 14.19
CA MET A 39 3.41 5.03 15.65
C MET A 39 3.61 3.61 16.19
N GLU A 40 2.99 2.61 15.57
CA GLU A 40 3.17 1.20 15.93
C GLU A 40 4.59 0.74 15.65
N ILE A 41 5.16 1.06 14.47
CA ILE A 41 6.55 0.75 14.14
C ILE A 41 7.49 1.32 15.22
N ILE A 42 7.33 2.58 15.59
CA ILE A 42 8.16 3.23 16.64
C ILE A 42 8.00 2.52 17.99
N LYS A 43 6.77 2.18 18.39
CA LYS A 43 6.51 1.46 19.64
C LYS A 43 7.21 0.10 19.65
N SER A 44 7.13 -0.62 18.55
CA SER A 44 7.71 -1.95 18.43
C SER A 44 9.24 -1.93 18.48
N PHE A 45 9.91 -0.96 17.84
CA PHE A 45 11.36 -0.82 18.00
C PHE A 45 11.77 -0.39 19.42
N ARG A 46 10.99 0.48 20.07
CA ARG A 46 11.27 0.90 21.46
C ARG A 46 11.10 -0.25 22.46
N SER A 47 10.15 -1.16 22.23
CA SER A 47 9.89 -2.30 23.12
C SER A 47 11.05 -3.30 23.16
N MET A 48 11.86 -3.36 22.10
CA MET A 48 13.07 -4.20 22.04
C MET A 48 14.18 -3.74 22.99
N LYS A 49 14.12 -2.50 23.52
CA LYS A 49 15.09 -1.95 24.48
C LYS A 49 16.56 -2.01 24.00
N LEU A 50 16.78 -1.82 22.71
CA LEU A 50 18.11 -1.76 22.10
C LEU A 50 18.82 -0.45 22.48
N ASP A 51 20.14 -0.52 22.62
CA ASP A 51 20.94 0.70 22.66
C ASP A 51 21.00 1.39 21.27
N SER A 52 21.49 2.64 21.22
CA SER A 52 21.51 3.40 19.97
C SER A 52 22.36 2.76 18.87
N ARG A 53 23.44 2.05 19.22
CA ARG A 53 24.33 1.41 18.25
C ARG A 53 23.70 0.13 17.72
N GLU A 54 23.09 -0.67 18.59
CA GLU A 54 22.34 -1.88 18.24
C GLU A 54 21.16 -1.55 17.34
N LEU A 55 20.39 -0.51 17.66
CA LEU A 55 19.28 -0.05 16.82
C LEU A 55 19.78 0.39 15.43
N LEU A 56 20.90 1.13 15.36
CA LEU A 56 21.47 1.55 14.08
C LEU A 56 21.91 0.36 13.22
N VAL A 57 22.57 -0.64 13.81
CA VAL A 57 22.98 -1.86 13.10
C VAL A 57 21.76 -2.62 12.59
N LEU A 58 20.70 -2.74 13.39
CA LEU A 58 19.46 -3.38 12.98
C LEU A 58 18.79 -2.65 11.82
N LEU A 59 18.64 -1.33 11.91
CA LEU A 59 18.03 -0.52 10.84
C LEU A 59 18.84 -0.57 9.54
N ASP A 60 20.17 -0.56 9.63
CA ASP A 60 21.07 -0.71 8.48
C ASP A 60 20.93 -2.11 7.85
N GLY A 61 20.82 -3.17 8.66
CA GLY A 61 20.58 -4.53 8.18
C GLY A 61 19.23 -4.67 7.45
N ILE A 62 18.17 -4.04 7.96
CA ILE A 62 16.85 -4.00 7.31
C ILE A 62 16.91 -3.22 6.00
N GLN A 63 17.56 -2.06 5.99
CA GLN A 63 17.72 -1.23 4.78
C GLN A 63 18.49 -1.97 3.67
N LYS A 64 19.46 -2.80 4.05
CA LYS A 64 20.24 -3.66 3.14
C LYS A 64 19.54 -4.96 2.78
N GLY A 65 18.42 -5.30 3.41
CA GLY A 65 17.69 -6.54 3.20
C GLY A 65 18.41 -7.79 3.73
N THR A 66 19.40 -7.64 4.62
CA THR A 66 20.10 -8.76 5.26
C THR A 66 19.39 -9.23 6.53
N VAL A 67 18.45 -8.43 7.01
CA VAL A 67 17.66 -8.68 8.21
C VAL A 67 16.19 -8.45 7.89
N THR A 68 15.34 -9.39 8.26
CA THR A 68 13.89 -9.27 8.16
C THR A 68 13.26 -9.25 9.54
N ILE A 69 12.25 -8.40 9.72
CA ILE A 69 11.45 -8.34 10.94
C ILE A 69 10.12 -9.06 10.69
N GLN A 70 9.77 -9.99 11.59
CA GLN A 70 8.44 -10.55 11.66
C GLN A 70 7.69 -9.96 12.86
N MET A 71 6.41 -9.66 12.64
CA MET A 71 5.50 -9.21 13.69
C MET A 71 4.65 -10.39 14.13
N ASN A 72 4.67 -10.68 15.42
CA ASN A 72 3.84 -11.72 16.02
C ASN A 72 2.43 -11.17 16.31
N GLU A 73 1.46 -12.05 16.50
CA GLU A 73 0.05 -11.69 16.77
C GLU A 73 -0.13 -10.78 18.00
N ASP A 74 0.78 -10.86 18.97
CA ASP A 74 0.81 -10.03 20.18
C ASP A 74 1.51 -8.66 19.99
N GLY A 75 1.90 -8.31 18.76
CA GLY A 75 2.63 -7.08 18.45
C GLY A 75 4.12 -7.10 18.86
N GLY A 76 4.65 -8.28 19.19
CA GLY A 76 6.08 -8.49 19.40
C GLY A 76 6.86 -8.58 18.08
N ILE A 77 8.08 -8.04 18.06
CA ILE A 77 8.99 -8.15 16.91
C ILE A 77 9.97 -9.31 17.14
N THR A 78 10.14 -10.16 16.14
CA THR A 78 11.28 -11.06 16.02
C THR A 78 12.17 -10.65 14.85
N VAL A 79 13.47 -10.85 15.00
CA VAL A 79 14.48 -10.47 14.00
C VAL A 79 15.08 -11.76 13.45
N GLU A 80 15.01 -11.93 12.13
CA GLU A 80 15.60 -13.06 11.43
C GLU A 80 16.71 -12.58 10.49
N ASP A 81 17.86 -13.26 10.55
CA ASP A 81 18.89 -13.08 9.54
C ASP A 81 18.41 -13.68 8.23
N THR A 82 18.47 -12.89 7.15
CA THR A 82 18.24 -13.38 5.80
C THR A 82 19.48 -14.17 5.38
N LYS A 83 19.61 -15.40 5.90
CA LYS A 83 20.61 -16.34 5.36
C LYS A 83 20.25 -16.56 3.91
N GLU A 84 21.13 -16.13 3.00
CA GLU A 84 21.13 -16.57 1.61
C GLU A 84 21.09 -18.10 1.61
N THR A 85 19.89 -18.66 1.45
CA THR A 85 19.79 -19.99 0.86
C THR A 85 20.26 -19.78 -0.57
N PRO A 86 21.32 -20.46 -1.04
CA PRO A 86 21.68 -20.38 -2.45
C PRO A 86 20.44 -20.86 -3.21
N GLN A 87 19.78 -19.93 -3.89
CA GLN A 87 18.71 -20.24 -4.82
C GLN A 87 19.33 -21.20 -5.83
N LYS A 88 18.95 -22.48 -5.76
CA LYS A 88 19.05 -23.35 -6.91
C LYS A 88 18.20 -22.69 -7.98
N GLU A 89 18.88 -22.08 -8.93
CA GLU A 89 18.39 -21.72 -10.25
C GLU A 89 17.61 -22.91 -10.80
N SER A 90 16.28 -22.86 -10.67
CA SER A 90 15.40 -23.66 -11.48
C SER A 90 14.86 -22.72 -12.53
N ASP A 91 15.52 -22.78 -13.68
CA ASP A 91 15.01 -22.33 -14.97
C ASP A 91 13.53 -22.72 -15.09
N ASN A 92 12.64 -21.74 -15.01
CA ASN A 92 11.29 -21.82 -15.54
C ASN A 92 10.84 -20.41 -15.89
N ARG A 93 11.45 -19.90 -16.96
CA ARG A 93 10.96 -18.75 -17.73
C ARG A 93 9.72 -19.19 -18.52
N PRO A 94 8.51 -18.63 -18.30
CA PRO A 94 7.49 -18.62 -19.34
C PRO A 94 7.83 -17.51 -20.35
N PRO A 95 7.55 -17.70 -21.66
CA PRO A 95 8.02 -16.80 -22.69
C PRO A 95 7.28 -15.46 -22.64
N VAL A 96 8.06 -14.39 -22.80
CA VAL A 96 7.56 -13.06 -23.15
C VAL A 96 6.94 -13.10 -24.54
N GLY A 97 5.71 -12.58 -24.67
CA GLY A 97 5.19 -12.04 -25.94
C GLY A 97 3.96 -12.74 -26.49
N GLN A 98 2.79 -12.14 -26.26
CA GLN A 98 1.78 -11.96 -27.31
C GLN A 98 0.88 -10.77 -26.93
N VAL A 99 1.04 -9.71 -27.71
CA VAL A 99 0.13 -8.58 -27.88
C VAL A 99 -0.94 -8.99 -28.88
N ALA A 100 -2.23 -8.85 -28.52
CA ALA A 100 -3.43 -8.70 -29.37
C ALA A 100 -4.65 -9.05 -28.50
N GLU A 101 -5.81 -8.41 -28.48
CA GLU A 101 -6.37 -7.20 -29.09
C GLU A 101 -7.54 -6.79 -28.18
N ARG A 102 -7.93 -5.52 -28.23
CA ARG A 102 -9.15 -5.00 -27.59
C ARG A 102 -10.38 -5.65 -28.24
N GLU A 103 -11.26 -6.27 -27.47
CA GLU A 103 -12.65 -6.44 -27.91
C GLU A 103 -13.46 -5.22 -27.45
N VAL A 104 -13.62 -4.28 -28.38
CA VAL A 104 -14.76 -3.36 -28.42
C VAL A 104 -15.91 -4.12 -29.07
N LEU A 105 -16.91 -4.49 -28.29
CA LEU A 105 -18.21 -4.91 -28.83
C LEU A 105 -19.11 -3.68 -28.84
N ASP A 106 -19.05 -2.95 -29.96
CA ASP A 106 -20.21 -2.28 -30.51
C ASP A 106 -21.10 -3.38 -31.11
N ASP A 107 -22.36 -3.44 -30.69
CA ASP A 107 -23.42 -3.94 -31.56
C ASP A 107 -24.68 -3.12 -31.27
N GLU A 108 -25.05 -2.33 -32.28
CA GLU A 108 -26.36 -1.72 -32.45
C GLU A 108 -27.34 -2.79 -32.95
N GLU A 109 -28.51 -2.91 -32.32
CA GLU A 109 -29.82 -3.05 -32.98
C GLU A 109 -30.94 -2.56 -32.05
#